data_AF-A0A261GPX2-F1
#
_entry.id   AF-A0A261GPX2-F1
#
_cell.length_a   1.000
_cell.length_b   1.000
_cell.length_c   1.000
_cell.angle_alpha   90.00
_cell.angle_beta   90.00
_cell.angle_gamma   90.00
#
_symmetry.space_group_name_H-M   'P 1'
#
loop_
_entity.id
_entity.type
_entity.pdbx_description
1 polymer ?
#
loop_
_entity_poly.entity_id
_entity_poly.type
_entity_poly.pdbx_seq_one_letter_code
_entity_poly.pdbx_strand_id
1 'polypeptide(L)'
;MKSTIGYVVVCVLVVLTPITQAIENLITDEQFIYTPREMLTFDVPAYLKRHAPHMLDQAEVITHWSGYYGISPKLLMTIMEMKTGVLSQQNLNNQPYPFGDLSTRSGFSAQVEDIARRLADAYYSKVEDEKANLVFVGSDIASESLAQLLNGNDQNDFGETYQSLFPDQPISASASGIRKFMAYGSELVPPENLLQLPFPVGQDWYFGGAHTNTGSGNYPLSSLDMNDGGYWGSDTSNKWAVASAAGTAIRHSSCFVEVLHDGGWSTTYYHLDNVQFQNRQEVAQNQRLANYANNRSQALCNGGSSTGPHQHFSVKYDGSFYHLDGVYLSGYKVKTGRYSYDSNCNYFWMSKNGSKYCTSNKLYNPGTSDPGTPDVELQNGDVIRDLNADQGDMKYYVLAVPVGSRNLSFGISGGSGDMDMYVDRNNRPTLNDYDCRPYKTTQEETCSYATPQGGDYYVMLHAFSDYSGITFKVGYEYDPEKNPELVNGQVEPDLSASKDNKAYYHMEVPAGARELKIEISGGQGDSDMYVSANKQPTLNSWDCRPYKTTQQEVCSYDEPEQGTYHVMLHAFESYSGISLSASYNDKLTGQTVVLKMAR
;
A
#
# COMPACT_ATOMS: atom_id res chain seq x y z
N MET A 1 -0.65 -81.12 -32.86
CA MET A 1 -0.45 -80.12 -31.78
C MET A 1 -1.48 -79.03 -31.98
N LYS A 2 -2.51 -78.98 -31.11
CA LYS A 2 -3.58 -77.96 -31.16
C LYS A 2 -3.16 -76.80 -30.25
N SER A 3 -3.14 -75.60 -30.81
CA SER A 3 -2.89 -74.34 -30.10
C SER A 3 -4.19 -73.84 -29.47
N THR A 4 -4.16 -73.56 -28.16
CA THR A 4 -5.28 -72.99 -27.42
C THR A 4 -4.97 -71.51 -27.16
N ILE A 5 -5.82 -70.63 -27.69
CA ILE A 5 -5.77 -69.17 -27.52
C ILE A 5 -6.37 -68.83 -26.15
N GLY A 6 -5.58 -68.20 -25.27
CA GLY A 6 -6.05 -67.61 -24.02
C GLY A 6 -6.42 -66.13 -24.23
N TYR A 7 -7.68 -65.77 -23.99
CA TYR A 7 -8.14 -64.39 -23.92
C TYR A 7 -7.79 -63.80 -22.54
N VAL A 8 -7.03 -62.71 -22.53
CA VAL A 8 -6.83 -61.88 -21.33
C VAL A 8 -7.94 -60.83 -21.31
N VAL A 9 -8.86 -60.95 -20.34
CA VAL A 9 -9.86 -59.92 -20.03
C VAL A 9 -9.18 -58.86 -19.19
N VAL A 10 -8.90 -57.70 -19.78
CA VAL A 10 -8.46 -56.50 -19.05
C VAL A 10 -9.72 -55.85 -18.47
N CYS A 11 -9.93 -56.03 -17.17
CA CYS A 11 -10.97 -55.34 -16.42
C CYS A 11 -10.46 -53.91 -16.14
N VAL A 12 -10.96 -52.92 -16.90
CA VAL A 12 -10.70 -51.50 -16.62
C VAL A 12 -11.60 -51.11 -15.45
N LEU A 13 -11.03 -51.03 -14.25
CA LEU A 13 -11.66 -50.32 -13.14
C LEU A 13 -11.70 -48.84 -13.51
N VAL A 14 -12.85 -48.35 -13.97
CA VAL A 14 -13.13 -46.92 -14.02
C VAL A 14 -13.40 -46.48 -12.59
N VAL A 15 -12.37 -45.97 -11.92
CA VAL A 15 -12.55 -45.18 -10.70
C VAL A 15 -13.22 -43.89 -11.16
N LEU A 16 -14.53 -43.79 -10.99
CA LEU A 16 -15.23 -42.51 -11.01
C LEU A 16 -14.69 -41.70 -9.83
N THR A 17 -13.69 -40.87 -10.06
CA THR A 17 -13.38 -39.77 -9.15
C THR A 17 -14.63 -38.90 -9.06
N PRO A 18 -15.16 -38.60 -7.85
CA PRO A 18 -16.19 -37.58 -7.75
C PRO A 18 -15.61 -36.30 -8.34
N ILE A 19 -16.32 -35.70 -9.29
CA ILE A 19 -16.02 -34.35 -9.74
C ILE A 19 -16.34 -33.45 -8.55
N THR A 20 -15.34 -33.19 -7.70
CA THR A 20 -15.32 -32.00 -6.86
C THR A 20 -15.26 -30.83 -7.82
N GLN A 21 -16.42 -30.23 -8.07
CA GLN A 21 -16.54 -28.98 -8.80
C GLN A 21 -15.72 -27.92 -8.03
N ALA A 22 -14.82 -27.26 -8.74
CA ALA A 22 -13.70 -26.51 -8.17
C ALA A 22 -14.18 -25.42 -7.20
N ILE A 23 -13.66 -25.46 -5.97
CA ILE A 23 -13.71 -24.36 -4.98
C ILE A 23 -12.79 -23.20 -5.43
N GLU A 24 -11.97 -23.42 -6.46
CA GLU A 24 -10.98 -22.45 -6.95
C GLU A 24 -11.65 -21.20 -7.54
N ASN A 25 -11.27 -20.03 -7.01
CA ASN A 25 -11.58 -18.68 -7.53
C ASN A 25 -13.01 -18.15 -7.32
N LEU A 26 -13.67 -18.50 -6.20
CA LEU A 26 -14.98 -17.90 -5.87
C LEU A 26 -14.89 -16.38 -5.70
N ILE A 27 -13.84 -15.89 -5.04
CA ILE A 27 -13.58 -14.47 -4.81
C ILE A 27 -12.09 -14.25 -4.57
N THR A 28 -11.57 -13.09 -5.00
CA THR A 28 -10.17 -12.71 -4.74
C THR A 28 -10.01 -12.00 -3.39
N ASP A 29 -8.80 -12.01 -2.85
CA ASP A 29 -8.45 -11.22 -1.65
C ASP A 29 -8.74 -9.71 -1.81
N GLU A 30 -8.54 -9.15 -3.01
CA GLU A 30 -8.85 -7.73 -3.30
C GLU A 30 -10.36 -7.45 -3.26
N GLN A 31 -11.18 -8.44 -3.59
CA GLN A 31 -12.64 -8.34 -3.53
C GLN A 31 -13.21 -8.71 -2.15
N PHE A 32 -12.45 -9.47 -1.34
CA PHE A 32 -12.85 -9.89 0.00
C PHE A 32 -12.57 -8.81 1.05
N ILE A 33 -11.40 -8.17 0.95
CA ILE A 33 -10.93 -7.16 1.90
C ILE A 33 -11.34 -5.76 1.45
N TYR A 34 -11.72 -4.91 2.39
CA TYR A 34 -12.02 -3.51 2.07
C TYR A 34 -10.71 -2.74 1.84
N THR A 35 -10.23 -2.74 0.61
CA THR A 35 -8.92 -2.15 0.25
C THR A 35 -8.96 -0.63 0.19
N PRO A 36 -7.81 0.07 0.33
CA PRO A 36 -7.73 1.52 0.12
C PRO A 36 -8.28 1.94 -1.26
N ARG A 37 -8.00 1.16 -2.31
CA ARG A 37 -8.55 1.37 -3.65
C ARG A 37 -10.07 1.32 -3.65
N GLU A 38 -10.67 0.33 -3.01
CA GLU A 38 -12.13 0.23 -2.93
C GLU A 38 -12.72 1.39 -2.12
N MET A 39 -12.12 1.77 -0.98
CA MET A 39 -12.56 2.92 -0.18
C MET A 39 -12.61 4.23 -0.99
N LEU A 40 -11.67 4.42 -1.92
CA LEU A 40 -11.59 5.59 -2.79
C LEU A 40 -12.52 5.52 -4.01
N THR A 41 -12.79 4.32 -4.53
CA THR A 41 -13.51 4.16 -5.82
C THR A 41 -14.97 3.74 -5.66
N PHE A 42 -15.35 3.15 -4.53
CA PHE A 42 -16.70 2.65 -4.28
C PHE A 42 -17.37 3.39 -3.12
N ASP A 43 -18.36 4.22 -3.44
CA ASP A 43 -19.16 4.99 -2.48
C ASP A 43 -20.49 4.28 -2.24
N VAL A 44 -20.63 3.64 -1.08
CA VAL A 44 -21.82 2.87 -0.68
C VAL A 44 -23.09 3.75 -0.68
N PRO A 45 -23.12 4.92 0.00
CA PRO A 45 -24.25 5.86 -0.12
C PRO A 45 -24.63 6.20 -1.56
N ALA A 46 -23.67 6.51 -2.43
CA ALA A 46 -23.94 6.86 -3.82
C ALA A 46 -24.48 5.67 -4.62
N TYR A 47 -23.94 4.47 -4.39
CA TYR A 47 -24.43 3.24 -5.00
C TYR A 47 -25.86 2.92 -4.57
N LEU A 48 -26.13 2.90 -3.26
CA LEU A 48 -27.47 2.62 -2.72
C LEU A 48 -28.47 3.67 -3.21
N LYS A 49 -28.12 4.95 -3.23
CA LYS A 49 -29.00 6.00 -3.78
C LYS A 49 -29.42 5.74 -5.23
N ARG A 50 -28.54 5.13 -6.04
CA ARG A 50 -28.80 4.83 -7.45
C ARG A 50 -29.55 3.51 -7.65
N HIS A 51 -29.20 2.47 -6.90
CA HIS A 51 -29.63 1.09 -7.16
C HIS A 51 -30.63 0.55 -6.13
N ALA A 52 -30.59 1.02 -4.88
CA ALA A 52 -31.41 0.54 -3.77
C ALA A 52 -31.76 1.69 -2.79
N PRO A 53 -32.48 2.74 -3.23
CA PRO A 53 -32.67 3.97 -2.44
C PRO A 53 -33.40 3.75 -1.11
N HIS A 54 -34.19 2.68 -0.99
CA HIS A 54 -34.83 2.27 0.27
C HIS A 54 -33.83 1.77 1.33
N MET A 55 -32.61 1.42 0.93
CA MET A 55 -31.52 1.00 1.81
C MET A 55 -30.56 2.14 2.17
N LEU A 56 -30.81 3.37 1.72
CA LEU A 56 -29.87 4.48 1.92
C LEU A 56 -29.58 4.77 3.40
N ASP A 57 -30.57 4.64 4.27
CA ASP A 57 -30.41 4.83 5.72
C ASP A 57 -29.52 3.75 6.38
N GLN A 58 -29.24 2.65 5.66
CA GLN A 58 -28.36 1.57 6.10
C GLN A 58 -26.90 1.73 5.61
N ALA A 59 -26.61 2.76 4.80
CA ALA A 59 -25.29 2.96 4.22
C ALA A 59 -24.19 3.06 5.28
N GLU A 60 -24.43 3.83 6.35
CA GLU A 60 -23.46 4.00 7.45
C GLU A 60 -23.18 2.67 8.15
N VAL A 61 -24.19 1.82 8.36
CA VAL A 61 -24.02 0.52 9.01
C VAL A 61 -23.13 -0.40 8.16
N ILE A 62 -23.35 -0.42 6.84
CA ILE A 62 -22.55 -1.22 5.90
C ILE A 62 -21.11 -0.74 5.93
N THR A 63 -20.86 0.55 5.73
CA THR A 63 -19.49 1.10 5.70
C THR A 63 -18.79 0.96 7.05
N HIS A 64 -19.51 1.15 8.16
CA HIS A 64 -18.99 0.98 9.51
C HIS A 64 -18.42 -0.42 9.71
N TRP A 65 -19.23 -1.46 9.51
CA TRP A 65 -18.79 -2.83 9.76
C TRP A 65 -17.81 -3.34 8.72
N SER A 66 -17.89 -2.86 7.47
CA SER A 66 -16.87 -3.10 6.46
C SER A 66 -15.50 -2.56 6.89
N GLY A 67 -15.42 -1.31 7.32
CA GLY A 67 -14.16 -0.74 7.81
C GLY A 67 -13.66 -1.42 9.08
N TYR A 68 -14.56 -1.69 10.03
CA TYR A 68 -14.24 -2.22 11.36
C TYR A 68 -13.69 -3.65 11.30
N TYR A 69 -14.19 -4.48 10.38
CA TYR A 69 -13.67 -5.84 10.18
C TYR A 69 -12.70 -5.97 8.98
N GLY A 70 -12.54 -4.89 8.20
CA GLY A 70 -11.73 -4.91 6.98
C GLY A 70 -12.33 -5.76 5.87
N ILE A 71 -13.66 -5.92 5.84
CA ILE A 71 -14.38 -6.76 4.87
C ILE A 71 -15.07 -5.87 3.83
N SER A 72 -14.92 -6.20 2.55
CA SER A 72 -15.45 -5.39 1.44
C SER A 72 -16.96 -5.17 1.58
N PRO A 73 -17.44 -3.91 1.45
CA PRO A 73 -18.88 -3.63 1.42
C PRO A 73 -19.55 -4.29 0.21
N LYS A 74 -18.86 -4.45 -0.93
CA LYS A 74 -19.39 -5.19 -2.09
C LYS A 74 -19.65 -6.66 -1.75
N LEU A 75 -18.75 -7.30 -1.02
CA LEU A 75 -18.95 -8.67 -0.54
C LEU A 75 -20.19 -8.76 0.35
N LEU A 76 -20.30 -7.91 1.37
CA LEU A 76 -21.46 -7.91 2.28
C LEU A 76 -22.77 -7.69 1.51
N MET A 77 -22.80 -6.70 0.62
CA MET A 77 -23.96 -6.37 -0.22
C MET A 77 -24.35 -7.51 -1.18
N THR A 78 -23.37 -8.22 -1.72
CA THR A 78 -23.61 -9.41 -2.55
C THR A 78 -24.29 -10.51 -1.76
N ILE A 79 -23.79 -10.83 -0.56
CA ILE A 79 -24.40 -11.86 0.28
C ILE A 79 -25.82 -11.44 0.69
N MET A 80 -26.04 -10.16 1.01
CA MET A 80 -27.39 -9.67 1.32
C MET A 80 -28.37 -9.86 0.16
N GLU A 81 -27.97 -9.47 -1.05
CA GLU A 81 -28.78 -9.63 -2.26
C GLU A 81 -29.03 -11.10 -2.57
N MET A 82 -28.01 -11.93 -2.51
CA MET A 82 -28.12 -13.37 -2.76
C MET A 82 -29.09 -14.05 -1.80
N LYS A 83 -29.04 -13.72 -0.50
CA LYS A 83 -29.87 -14.41 0.51
C LYS A 83 -31.30 -13.90 0.56
N THR A 84 -31.55 -12.64 0.22
CA THR A 84 -32.86 -12.02 0.49
C THR A 84 -33.38 -11.11 -0.60
N GLY A 85 -32.55 -10.76 -1.59
CA GLY A 85 -32.88 -9.77 -2.62
C GLY A 85 -33.07 -8.36 -2.06
N VAL A 86 -32.50 -8.04 -0.88
CA VAL A 86 -32.81 -6.80 -0.15
C VAL A 86 -32.44 -5.54 -0.94
N LEU A 87 -31.47 -5.61 -1.86
CA LEU A 87 -31.09 -4.45 -2.68
C LEU A 87 -32.05 -4.27 -3.86
N SER A 88 -32.53 -5.35 -4.49
CA SER A 88 -33.44 -5.26 -5.63
C SER A 88 -34.93 -5.13 -5.25
N GLN A 89 -35.35 -5.70 -4.12
CA GLN A 89 -36.77 -5.76 -3.73
C GLN A 89 -37.17 -4.59 -2.81
N GLN A 90 -38.03 -3.69 -3.31
CA GLN A 90 -38.50 -2.51 -2.56
C GLN A 90 -39.55 -2.82 -1.46
N ASN A 91 -40.30 -3.92 -1.59
CA ASN A 91 -41.40 -4.26 -0.70
C ASN A 91 -41.01 -5.36 0.30
N LEU A 92 -40.17 -5.00 1.27
CA LEU A 92 -39.84 -5.87 2.39
C LEU A 92 -40.74 -5.51 3.58
N ASN A 93 -42.04 -5.77 3.44
CA ASN A 93 -43.02 -5.52 4.51
C ASN A 93 -42.73 -6.27 5.83
N ASN A 94 -41.63 -7.03 5.97
CA ASN A 94 -41.24 -7.70 7.22
C ASN A 94 -39.87 -8.44 7.19
N GLN A 95 -38.83 -7.96 6.51
CA GLN A 95 -37.50 -8.60 6.60
C GLN A 95 -36.50 -7.74 7.39
N PRO A 96 -36.48 -7.83 8.73
CA PRO A 96 -35.38 -7.28 9.54
C PRO A 96 -34.07 -8.09 9.41
N TYR A 97 -33.96 -8.95 8.39
CA TYR A 97 -32.91 -9.97 8.25
C TYR A 97 -32.23 -9.92 6.88
N PRO A 98 -31.33 -8.96 6.61
CA PRO A 98 -30.69 -8.81 5.30
C PRO A 98 -29.86 -10.03 4.86
N PHE A 99 -29.48 -10.92 5.79
CA PHE A 99 -28.70 -12.13 5.51
C PHE A 99 -29.52 -13.43 5.63
N GLY A 100 -30.83 -13.34 5.80
CA GLY A 100 -31.71 -14.51 5.90
C GLY A 100 -31.30 -15.48 7.00
N ASP A 101 -31.06 -16.74 6.62
CA ASP A 101 -30.69 -17.82 7.53
C ASP A 101 -29.20 -17.83 7.93
N LEU A 102 -28.35 -17.00 7.29
CA LEU A 102 -26.92 -16.95 7.61
C LEU A 102 -26.63 -16.33 8.97
N SER A 103 -27.51 -15.49 9.52
CA SER A 103 -27.36 -14.90 10.84
C SER A 103 -28.66 -14.95 11.65
N THR A 104 -28.55 -15.37 12.91
CA THR A 104 -29.68 -15.44 13.85
C THR A 104 -29.85 -14.15 14.66
N ARG A 105 -29.01 -13.14 14.42
CA ARG A 105 -29.02 -11.87 15.15
C ARG A 105 -30.24 -11.03 14.75
N SER A 106 -30.75 -10.25 15.70
CA SER A 106 -31.92 -9.39 15.45
C SER A 106 -31.51 -7.99 15.01
N GLY A 107 -32.10 -7.52 13.91
CA GLY A 107 -31.87 -6.18 13.36
C GLY A 107 -30.72 -6.14 12.35
N PHE A 108 -30.78 -5.13 11.47
CA PHE A 108 -29.86 -4.98 10.34
C PHE A 108 -28.39 -4.93 10.78
N SER A 109 -28.03 -3.95 11.63
CA SER A 109 -26.64 -3.76 12.09
C SER A 109 -26.04 -4.99 12.76
N ALA A 110 -26.78 -5.66 13.65
CA ALA A 110 -26.28 -6.83 14.36
C ALA A 110 -26.01 -8.03 13.44
N GLN A 111 -26.67 -8.12 12.28
CA GLN A 111 -26.35 -9.16 11.28
C GLN A 111 -25.20 -8.75 10.38
N VAL A 112 -25.09 -7.47 9.99
CA VAL A 112 -23.91 -6.99 9.25
C VAL A 112 -22.65 -7.23 10.09
N GLU A 113 -22.68 -6.88 11.38
CA GLU A 113 -21.61 -7.16 12.34
C GLU A 113 -21.27 -8.65 12.38
N ASP A 114 -22.26 -9.53 12.58
CA ASP A 114 -22.04 -10.96 12.73
C ASP A 114 -21.42 -11.60 11.48
N ILE A 115 -21.91 -11.24 10.30
CA ILE A 115 -21.38 -11.75 9.03
C ILE A 115 -19.97 -11.21 8.77
N ALA A 116 -19.76 -9.90 8.92
CA ALA A 116 -18.44 -9.29 8.73
C ALA A 116 -17.41 -9.86 9.71
N ARG A 117 -17.79 -10.06 10.98
CA ARG A 117 -16.95 -10.70 12.00
C ARG A 117 -16.57 -12.13 11.61
N ARG A 118 -17.54 -12.96 11.24
CA ARG A 118 -17.28 -14.36 10.88
C ARG A 118 -16.38 -14.49 9.65
N LEU A 119 -16.56 -13.61 8.66
CA LEU A 119 -15.68 -13.53 7.50
C LEU A 119 -14.26 -13.13 7.89
N ALA A 120 -14.10 -12.13 8.76
CA ALA A 120 -12.80 -11.71 9.26
C ALA A 120 -12.13 -12.79 10.12
N ASP A 121 -12.86 -13.41 11.05
CA ASP A 121 -12.35 -14.49 11.91
C ASP A 121 -11.83 -15.66 11.05
N ALA A 122 -12.59 -16.06 10.02
CA ALA A 122 -12.17 -17.11 9.09
C ALA A 122 -10.92 -16.71 8.29
N TYR A 123 -10.86 -15.48 7.79
CA TYR A 123 -9.73 -14.97 7.01
C TYR A 123 -8.44 -14.88 7.86
N TYR A 124 -8.50 -14.23 9.02
CA TYR A 124 -7.30 -14.04 9.85
C TYR A 124 -6.81 -15.34 10.51
N SER A 125 -7.69 -16.29 10.84
CA SER A 125 -7.27 -17.61 11.33
C SER A 125 -6.43 -18.34 10.29
N LYS A 126 -6.82 -18.26 9.01
CA LYS A 126 -6.07 -18.89 7.91
C LYS A 126 -4.72 -18.20 7.66
N VAL A 127 -4.67 -16.87 7.74
CA VAL A 127 -3.41 -16.11 7.66
C VAL A 127 -2.46 -16.51 8.80
N GLU A 128 -2.98 -16.70 10.02
CA GLU A 128 -2.18 -17.16 11.16
C GLU A 128 -1.66 -18.60 10.96
N ASP A 129 -2.50 -19.50 10.44
CA ASP A 129 -2.14 -20.90 10.14
C ASP A 129 -1.06 -21.00 9.06
N GLU A 130 -1.19 -20.27 7.94
CA GLU A 130 -0.17 -20.26 6.88
C GLU A 130 1.16 -19.70 7.42
N LYS A 131 1.12 -18.60 8.20
CA LYS A 131 2.30 -18.02 8.86
C LYS A 131 2.99 -19.02 9.77
N ALA A 132 2.25 -19.78 10.57
CA ALA A 132 2.81 -20.74 11.52
C ALA A 132 3.45 -21.96 10.82
N ASN A 133 2.95 -22.35 9.65
CA ASN A 133 3.35 -23.59 8.98
C ASN A 133 4.40 -23.39 7.87
N LEU A 134 4.74 -22.14 7.51
CA LEU A 134 5.62 -21.82 6.39
C LEU A 134 5.17 -22.41 5.03
N VAL A 135 3.88 -22.76 4.92
CA VAL A 135 3.26 -23.31 3.70
C VAL A 135 2.48 -22.19 3.05
N PHE A 136 3.03 -21.62 1.98
CA PHE A 136 2.49 -20.42 1.34
C PHE A 136 1.97 -20.75 -0.05
N VAL A 137 0.69 -21.11 -0.11
CA VAL A 137 -0.01 -21.34 -1.38
C VAL A 137 -0.81 -20.10 -1.76
N GLY A 138 -1.36 -19.34 -0.80
CA GLY A 138 -1.83 -17.95 -0.95
C GLY A 138 -2.93 -17.70 -1.99
N SER A 139 -3.40 -18.74 -2.68
CA SER A 139 -4.29 -18.63 -3.83
C SER A 139 -5.76 -18.87 -3.51
N ASP A 140 -6.13 -19.15 -2.25
CA ASP A 140 -7.52 -19.49 -1.91
C ASP A 140 -8.03 -19.03 -0.52
N ILE A 141 -7.30 -18.20 0.24
CA ILE A 141 -7.75 -17.78 1.61
C ILE A 141 -9.13 -17.12 1.57
N ALA A 142 -9.35 -16.17 0.66
CA ALA A 142 -10.63 -15.49 0.53
C ALA A 142 -11.77 -16.44 0.13
N SER A 143 -11.58 -17.31 -0.87
CA SER A 143 -12.62 -18.28 -1.27
C SER A 143 -12.90 -19.27 -0.15
N GLU A 144 -11.87 -19.81 0.52
CA GLU A 144 -12.03 -20.75 1.63
C GLU A 144 -12.76 -20.09 2.81
N SER A 145 -12.44 -18.84 3.11
CA SER A 145 -13.09 -18.07 4.18
C SER A 145 -14.56 -17.81 3.86
N LEU A 146 -14.88 -17.47 2.61
CA LEU A 146 -16.25 -17.32 2.16
C LEU A 146 -17.01 -18.66 2.15
N ALA A 147 -16.35 -19.74 1.73
CA ALA A 147 -16.93 -21.09 1.69
C ALA A 147 -17.25 -21.66 3.09
N GLN A 148 -16.59 -21.18 4.15
CA GLN A 148 -16.99 -21.52 5.53
C GLN A 148 -18.32 -20.89 5.95
N LEU A 149 -18.70 -19.77 5.32
CA LEU A 149 -19.98 -19.11 5.55
C LEU A 149 -21.09 -19.69 4.68
N LEU A 150 -20.79 -19.99 3.40
CA LEU A 150 -21.77 -20.39 2.39
C LEU A 150 -21.87 -21.91 2.21
N ASN A 151 -23.10 -22.42 2.03
CA ASN A 151 -23.29 -23.81 1.60
C ASN A 151 -23.01 -23.98 0.08
N GLY A 152 -22.92 -25.22 -0.41
CA GLY A 152 -22.54 -25.49 -1.82
C GLY A 152 -23.49 -24.94 -2.89
N ASN A 153 -24.79 -24.75 -2.59
CA ASN A 153 -25.71 -24.10 -3.54
C ASN A 153 -25.50 -22.57 -3.52
N ASP A 154 -25.36 -21.99 -2.32
CA ASP A 154 -25.12 -20.56 -2.14
C ASP A 154 -23.80 -20.11 -2.82
N GLN A 155 -22.79 -20.99 -2.93
CA GLN A 155 -21.53 -20.67 -3.62
C GLN A 155 -21.70 -20.44 -5.12
N ASN A 156 -22.57 -21.21 -5.79
CA ASN A 156 -22.84 -21.01 -7.22
C ASN A 156 -23.60 -19.69 -7.47
N ASP A 157 -24.57 -19.39 -6.61
CA ASP A 157 -25.40 -18.19 -6.71
C ASP A 157 -24.60 -16.90 -6.40
N PHE A 158 -23.53 -17.01 -5.61
CA PHE A 158 -22.69 -15.88 -5.23
C PHE A 158 -22.02 -15.22 -6.43
N GLY A 159 -21.35 -15.99 -7.29
CA GLY A 159 -20.61 -15.45 -8.43
C GLY A 159 -21.50 -14.71 -9.42
N GLU A 160 -22.69 -15.26 -9.70
CA GLU A 160 -23.69 -14.63 -10.56
C GLU A 160 -24.24 -13.33 -9.93
N THR A 161 -24.54 -13.36 -8.63
CA THR A 161 -25.03 -12.18 -7.90
C THR A 161 -23.97 -11.07 -7.86
N TYR A 162 -22.71 -11.40 -7.60
CA TYR A 162 -21.61 -10.44 -7.56
C TYR A 162 -21.46 -9.74 -8.91
N GLN A 163 -21.41 -10.52 -10.00
CA GLN A 163 -21.26 -9.99 -11.36
C GLN A 163 -22.46 -9.14 -11.79
N SER A 164 -23.66 -9.47 -11.32
CA SER A 164 -24.88 -8.70 -11.56
C SER A 164 -24.86 -7.33 -10.87
N LEU A 165 -24.41 -7.28 -9.61
CA LEU A 165 -24.30 -6.04 -8.85
C LEU A 165 -23.11 -5.17 -9.31
N PHE A 166 -22.01 -5.80 -9.73
CA PHE A 166 -20.74 -5.13 -10.02
C PHE A 166 -20.13 -5.55 -11.38
N PRO A 167 -20.78 -5.23 -12.52
CA PRO A 167 -20.42 -5.76 -13.83
C PRO A 167 -19.06 -5.27 -14.38
N ASP A 168 -18.58 -4.11 -13.95
CA ASP A 168 -17.33 -3.50 -14.43
C ASP A 168 -16.06 -4.07 -13.75
N GLN A 169 -16.17 -5.21 -13.05
CA GLN A 169 -15.09 -5.84 -12.30
C GLN A 169 -15.05 -7.34 -12.62
N PRO A 170 -14.35 -7.79 -13.68
CA PRO A 170 -14.22 -9.22 -13.92
C PRO A 170 -13.57 -9.90 -12.72
N ILE A 171 -14.08 -11.10 -12.36
CA ILE A 171 -13.45 -12.00 -11.38
C ILE A 171 -12.14 -12.51 -11.99
N SER A 172 -11.10 -11.69 -11.93
CA SER A 172 -9.75 -12.04 -12.33
C SER A 172 -8.97 -12.35 -11.06
N ALA A 173 -8.82 -13.63 -10.76
CA ALA A 173 -7.89 -14.10 -9.75
C ALA A 173 -6.48 -13.56 -10.04
N SER A 174 -6.05 -12.55 -9.28
CA SER A 174 -4.69 -12.04 -9.37
C SER A 174 -4.10 -11.82 -7.98
N ALA A 175 -2.98 -12.51 -7.76
CA ALA A 175 -1.78 -12.28 -6.95
C ALA A 175 -1.76 -11.32 -5.73
N SER A 176 -2.88 -10.88 -5.14
CA SER A 176 -2.86 -9.96 -4.00
C SER A 176 -2.45 -10.63 -2.68
N GLY A 177 -2.70 -11.95 -2.53
CA GLY A 177 -2.31 -12.73 -1.35
C GLY A 177 -0.79 -12.73 -1.10
N ILE A 178 0.03 -12.60 -2.16
CA ILE A 178 1.49 -12.64 -2.08
C ILE A 178 2.08 -11.33 -1.50
N ARG A 179 1.50 -10.16 -1.81
CA ARG A 179 1.96 -8.85 -1.29
C ARG A 179 1.74 -8.68 0.22
N LYS A 180 0.59 -9.15 0.73
CA LYS A 180 0.30 -9.21 2.18
C LYS A 180 1.22 -10.17 2.91
N PHE A 181 1.51 -11.30 2.28
CA PHE A 181 2.37 -12.32 2.84
C PHE A 181 3.83 -11.83 3.01
N MET A 182 4.35 -11.03 2.07
CA MET A 182 5.64 -10.36 2.30
C MET A 182 5.58 -9.43 3.50
N ALA A 183 4.54 -8.61 3.69
CA ALA A 183 4.45 -7.71 4.83
C ALA A 183 4.52 -8.41 6.20
N TYR A 184 3.77 -9.51 6.39
CA TYR A 184 3.78 -10.28 7.66
C TYR A 184 4.97 -11.24 7.80
N GLY A 185 5.57 -11.68 6.68
CA GLY A 185 6.73 -12.57 6.65
C GLY A 185 8.08 -11.86 6.69
N SER A 186 8.14 -10.56 6.34
CA SER A 186 9.37 -9.77 6.23
C SER A 186 9.56 -8.73 7.33
N GLU A 187 8.74 -8.74 8.40
CA GLU A 187 8.71 -7.67 9.41
C GLU A 187 8.56 -6.28 8.78
N LEU A 188 7.74 -6.15 7.72
CA LEU A 188 7.50 -4.86 7.09
C LEU A 188 6.80 -3.96 8.08
N VAL A 189 7.51 -3.03 8.69
CA VAL A 189 6.93 -1.98 9.53
C VAL A 189 6.82 -0.70 8.72
N PRO A 190 5.87 0.21 9.05
CA PRO A 190 5.87 1.53 8.44
C PRO A 190 7.23 2.21 8.69
N PRO A 191 7.69 3.11 7.79
CA PRO A 191 8.87 3.92 8.04
C PRO A 191 8.82 4.55 9.43
N GLU A 192 9.94 4.58 10.15
CA GLU A 192 9.97 4.95 11.57
C GLU A 192 9.42 6.36 11.85
N ASN A 193 9.48 7.23 10.84
CA ASN A 193 9.01 8.61 10.86
C ASN A 193 7.63 8.82 10.23
N LEU A 194 6.97 7.78 9.70
CA LEU A 194 5.65 7.92 9.07
C LEU A 194 4.59 8.28 10.11
N LEU A 195 4.45 7.46 11.16
CA LEU A 195 3.34 7.55 12.11
C LEU A 195 3.74 8.32 13.37
N GLN A 196 3.01 9.38 13.70
CA GLN A 196 3.00 9.97 15.03
C GLN A 196 1.97 9.32 15.95
N LEU A 197 2.10 9.53 17.25
CA LEU A 197 1.06 9.24 18.22
C LEU A 197 -0.25 9.96 17.84
N PRO A 198 -1.41 9.31 17.99
CA PRO A 198 -2.66 9.73 17.36
C PRO A 198 -3.44 10.77 18.19
N PHE A 199 -2.74 11.55 19.00
CA PHE A 199 -3.25 12.69 19.78
C PHE A 199 -2.34 13.90 19.55
N PRO A 200 -2.72 15.15 19.86
CA PRO A 200 -2.00 16.34 19.38
C PRO A 200 -0.53 16.37 19.83
N VAL A 201 0.34 16.85 18.93
CA VAL A 201 1.73 17.18 19.26
C VAL A 201 1.78 18.14 20.46
N GLY A 202 2.72 17.89 21.38
CA GLY A 202 2.89 18.64 22.62
C GLY A 202 2.03 18.16 23.79
N GLN A 203 1.26 17.08 23.64
CA GLN A 203 0.44 16.52 24.72
C GLN A 203 0.99 15.19 25.27
N ASP A 204 0.46 14.77 26.42
CA ASP A 204 0.82 13.53 27.13
C ASP A 204 -0.42 12.70 27.48
N TRP A 205 -0.58 11.52 26.88
CA TRP A 205 -1.75 10.65 27.10
C TRP A 205 -1.36 9.30 27.70
N TYR A 206 -2.29 8.67 28.42
CA TYR A 206 -2.17 7.28 28.85
C TYR A 206 -2.48 6.32 27.70
N PHE A 207 -1.92 5.11 27.77
CA PHE A 207 -2.14 4.06 26.78
C PHE A 207 -2.37 2.69 27.46
N GLY A 208 -3.23 1.89 26.84
CA GLY A 208 -3.52 0.50 27.24
C GLY A 208 -2.54 -0.52 26.65
N GLY A 209 -2.72 -1.79 27.03
CA GLY A 209 -2.01 -2.91 26.40
C GLY A 209 -2.44 -3.10 24.94
N ALA A 210 -1.51 -3.51 24.07
CA ALA A 210 -1.84 -3.83 22.68
C ALA A 210 -2.88 -4.96 22.59
N HIS A 211 -3.78 -4.87 21.63
CA HIS A 211 -4.88 -5.83 21.44
C HIS A 211 -5.31 -5.92 19.98
N THR A 212 -6.04 -6.97 19.63
CA THR A 212 -6.70 -7.04 18.31
C THR A 212 -7.74 -5.92 18.20
N ASN A 213 -8.14 -5.53 16.99
CA ASN A 213 -9.19 -4.51 16.81
C ASN A 213 -10.50 -4.84 17.55
N THR A 214 -10.83 -6.12 17.69
CA THR A 214 -12.03 -6.54 18.43
C THR A 214 -11.84 -6.57 19.95
N GLY A 215 -10.61 -6.40 20.43
CA GLY A 215 -10.22 -6.63 21.82
C GLY A 215 -10.23 -8.10 22.25
N SER A 216 -10.43 -9.03 21.31
CA SER A 216 -10.54 -10.46 21.57
C SER A 216 -9.66 -11.28 20.63
N GLY A 217 -9.12 -12.39 21.13
CA GLY A 217 -8.10 -13.17 20.42
C GLY A 217 -6.68 -12.65 20.66
N ASN A 218 -5.72 -13.25 19.95
CA ASN A 218 -4.30 -13.05 20.19
C ASN A 218 -3.54 -12.45 19.00
N TYR A 219 -4.13 -12.44 17.80
CA TYR A 219 -3.46 -11.98 16.59
C TYR A 219 -4.45 -11.42 15.56
N PRO A 220 -4.06 -10.40 14.77
CA PRO A 220 -2.93 -9.50 15.03
C PRO A 220 -3.29 -8.51 16.15
N LEU A 221 -2.39 -8.33 17.14
CA LEU A 221 -2.45 -7.22 18.10
C LEU A 221 -2.18 -5.87 17.40
N SER A 222 -3.22 -5.35 16.75
CA SER A 222 -3.16 -4.20 15.83
C SER A 222 -3.49 -2.85 16.46
N SER A 223 -3.94 -2.85 17.71
CA SER A 223 -4.67 -1.72 18.30
C SER A 223 -4.17 -1.31 19.69
N LEU A 224 -4.38 -0.04 20.02
CA LEU A 224 -4.06 0.60 21.30
C LEU A 224 -5.20 1.53 21.71
N ASP A 225 -5.57 1.49 22.98
CA ASP A 225 -6.51 2.44 23.57
C ASP A 225 -5.72 3.58 24.20
N MET A 226 -6.01 4.83 23.82
CA MET A 226 -5.33 6.02 24.33
C MET A 226 -6.33 7.03 24.87
N ASN A 227 -6.01 7.67 25.98
CA ASN A 227 -6.85 8.70 26.60
C ASN A 227 -6.06 9.65 27.49
N ASP A 228 -6.61 10.84 27.71
CA ASP A 228 -6.11 11.78 28.73
C ASP A 228 -7.06 11.84 29.94
N GLY A 229 -7.66 10.71 30.30
CA GLY A 229 -8.69 10.61 31.32
C GLY A 229 -10.08 11.10 30.89
N GLY A 230 -11.03 11.02 31.82
CA GLY A 230 -12.45 11.30 31.59
C GLY A 230 -13.33 10.13 32.05
N TYR A 231 -14.63 10.39 32.11
CA TYR A 231 -15.68 9.41 32.38
C TYR A 231 -16.91 9.75 31.54
N TRP A 232 -17.87 8.85 31.42
CA TRP A 232 -19.09 9.11 30.63
C TRP A 232 -19.80 10.38 31.13
N GLY A 233 -20.00 11.34 30.24
CA GLY A 233 -20.56 12.67 30.51
C GLY A 233 -19.54 13.77 30.85
N SER A 234 -18.24 13.43 30.99
CA SER A 234 -17.18 14.44 31.16
C SER A 234 -16.94 15.27 29.89
N ASP A 235 -16.29 16.42 30.01
CA ASP A 235 -15.95 17.25 28.86
C ASP A 235 -14.75 16.65 28.10
N THR A 236 -14.98 16.23 26.85
CA THR A 236 -13.93 15.74 25.94
C THR A 236 -13.62 16.68 24.78
N SER A 237 -14.17 17.90 24.78
CA SER A 237 -14.06 18.86 23.67
C SER A 237 -12.63 19.27 23.31
N ASN A 238 -11.70 19.21 24.28
CA ASN A 238 -10.28 19.50 24.08
C ASN A 238 -9.40 18.25 23.89
N LYS A 239 -9.99 17.06 23.89
CA LYS A 239 -9.29 15.79 23.69
C LYS A 239 -9.50 15.33 22.26
N TRP A 240 -8.50 15.57 21.42
CA TRP A 240 -8.58 15.38 19.98
C TRP A 240 -7.89 14.09 19.55
N ALA A 241 -8.55 13.33 18.69
CA ALA A 241 -7.89 12.42 17.77
C ALA A 241 -7.28 13.24 16.64
N VAL A 242 -6.01 12.99 16.30
CA VAL A 242 -5.34 13.65 15.19
C VAL A 242 -4.78 12.62 14.21
N ALA A 243 -4.62 13.00 12.95
CA ALA A 243 -4.06 12.11 11.94
C ALA A 243 -2.60 11.75 12.28
N SER A 244 -2.31 10.47 12.45
CA SER A 244 -0.97 9.94 12.69
C SER A 244 -0.03 10.13 11.51
N ALA A 245 -0.54 10.26 10.29
CA ALA A 245 0.21 10.64 9.10
C ALA A 245 -0.72 11.38 8.13
N ALA A 246 -0.15 12.05 7.13
CA ALA A 246 -0.93 12.68 6.07
C ALA A 246 -1.60 11.65 5.16
N GLY A 247 -2.65 12.06 4.45
CA GLY A 247 -3.27 11.29 3.38
C GLY A 247 -4.79 11.43 3.34
N THR A 248 -5.49 10.48 2.72
CA THR A 248 -6.94 10.60 2.48
C THR A 248 -7.76 10.05 3.64
N ALA A 249 -8.56 10.90 4.29
CA ALA A 249 -9.42 10.51 5.39
C ALA A 249 -10.78 9.97 4.92
N ILE A 250 -11.12 8.76 5.38
CA ILE A 250 -12.36 8.04 5.13
C ILE A 250 -13.23 8.07 6.39
N ARG A 251 -14.51 8.45 6.21
CA ARG A 251 -15.51 8.47 7.27
C ARG A 251 -16.41 7.25 7.12
N HIS A 252 -16.10 6.18 7.86
CA HIS A 252 -16.90 4.96 7.88
C HIS A 252 -18.21 5.14 8.64
N SER A 253 -18.20 5.92 9.73
CA SER A 253 -19.40 6.30 10.48
C SER A 253 -19.18 7.59 11.28
N SER A 254 -20.20 8.00 12.06
CA SER A 254 -20.07 9.13 12.99
C SER A 254 -19.02 8.94 14.10
N CYS A 255 -18.66 7.70 14.41
CA CYS A 255 -17.73 7.36 15.49
C CYS A 255 -16.49 6.57 15.04
N PHE A 256 -16.34 6.34 13.73
CA PHE A 256 -15.26 5.55 13.15
C PHE A 256 -14.69 6.18 11.88
N VAL A 257 -13.39 6.43 11.89
CA VAL A 257 -12.67 7.01 10.76
C VAL A 257 -11.38 6.26 10.48
N GLU A 258 -10.91 6.35 9.24
CA GLU A 258 -9.67 5.74 8.76
C GLU A 258 -8.92 6.77 7.92
N VAL A 259 -7.59 6.85 8.03
CA VAL A 259 -6.76 7.71 7.17
C VAL A 259 -5.85 6.80 6.36
N LEU A 260 -5.94 6.91 5.04
CA LEU A 260 -5.15 6.17 4.07
C LEU A 260 -3.84 6.92 3.83
N HIS A 261 -2.71 6.23 3.96
CA HIS A 261 -1.37 6.79 3.80
C HIS A 261 -0.65 6.15 2.61
N ASP A 262 0.50 6.72 2.24
CA ASP A 262 1.36 6.15 1.20
C ASP A 262 1.89 4.76 1.60
N GLY A 263 2.25 3.98 0.58
CA GLY A 263 2.81 2.64 0.78
C GLY A 263 1.84 1.60 1.33
N GLY A 264 0.52 1.79 1.16
CA GLY A 264 -0.51 0.83 1.56
C GLY A 264 -0.88 0.87 3.04
N TRP A 265 -0.25 1.74 3.82
CA TRP A 265 -0.53 1.92 5.24
C TRP A 265 -1.82 2.70 5.48
N SER A 266 -2.50 2.40 6.59
CA SER A 266 -3.62 3.20 7.07
C SER A 266 -3.73 3.13 8.58
N THR A 267 -4.32 4.16 9.16
CA THR A 267 -4.61 4.23 10.60
C THR A 267 -6.10 4.42 10.83
N THR A 268 -6.65 3.69 11.80
CA THR A 268 -8.05 3.79 12.17
C THR A 268 -8.22 4.42 13.54
N TYR A 269 -9.34 5.09 13.75
CA TYR A 269 -9.66 5.82 14.97
C TYR A 269 -11.13 5.57 15.30
N TYR A 270 -11.38 4.95 16.46
CA TYR A 270 -12.71 4.54 16.90
C TYR A 270 -13.08 5.09 18.28
N HIS A 271 -14.36 4.98 18.63
CA HIS A 271 -15.02 5.63 19.77
C HIS A 271 -15.01 7.16 19.69
N LEU A 272 -15.25 7.68 18.49
CA LEU A 272 -15.18 9.12 18.21
C LEU A 272 -16.54 9.83 18.24
N ASP A 273 -16.45 11.15 18.33
CA ASP A 273 -17.52 12.11 18.17
C ASP A 273 -16.99 13.35 17.42
N ASN A 274 -17.88 14.19 16.90
CA ASN A 274 -17.52 15.49 16.34
C ASN A 274 -16.46 15.41 15.23
N VAL A 275 -16.63 14.49 14.27
CA VAL A 275 -15.74 14.35 13.09
C VAL A 275 -15.71 15.66 12.28
N GLN A 276 -14.52 16.19 12.02
CA GLN A 276 -14.28 17.55 11.47
C GLN A 276 -14.01 17.60 9.95
N PHE A 277 -14.06 16.47 9.26
CA PHE A 277 -13.71 16.38 7.84
C PHE A 277 -14.82 15.68 7.04
N GLN A 278 -14.87 15.94 5.73
CA GLN A 278 -15.78 15.27 4.81
C GLN A 278 -15.19 13.94 4.33
N ASN A 279 -16.02 12.96 3.99
CA ASN A 279 -15.51 11.68 3.50
C ASN A 279 -14.60 11.86 2.25
N ARG A 280 -13.45 11.19 2.23
CA ARG A 280 -12.40 11.28 1.20
C ARG A 280 -11.72 12.66 1.11
N GLN A 281 -11.55 13.32 2.24
CA GLN A 281 -10.82 14.57 2.33
C GLN A 281 -9.34 14.32 2.64
N GLU A 282 -8.43 15.01 1.94
CA GLU A 282 -7.01 15.03 2.30
C GLU A 282 -6.80 15.71 3.66
N VAL A 283 -6.00 15.07 4.52
CA VAL A 283 -5.63 15.57 5.84
C VAL A 283 -4.12 15.58 6.01
N ALA A 284 -3.60 16.61 6.68
CA ALA A 284 -2.20 16.65 7.07
C ALA A 284 -1.95 15.80 8.32
N GLN A 285 -0.70 15.37 8.53
CA GLN A 285 -0.31 14.81 9.83
C GLN A 285 -0.60 15.83 10.94
N ASN A 286 -1.02 15.34 12.11
CA ASN A 286 -1.41 16.13 13.28
C ASN A 286 -2.67 17.00 13.07
N GLN A 287 -3.33 16.91 11.91
CA GLN A 287 -4.63 17.54 11.72
C GLN A 287 -5.66 16.91 12.65
N ARG A 288 -6.45 17.75 13.32
CA ARG A 288 -7.57 17.32 14.17
C ARG A 288 -8.63 16.62 13.32
N LEU A 289 -8.94 15.37 13.67
CA LEU A 289 -9.92 14.55 12.98
C LEU A 289 -11.28 14.59 13.69
N ALA A 290 -11.26 14.38 15.01
CA ALA A 290 -12.45 14.19 15.84
C ALA A 290 -12.08 14.33 17.32
N ASN A 291 -13.08 14.34 18.20
CA ASN A 291 -12.88 14.11 19.63
C ASN A 291 -13.17 12.64 19.97
N TYR A 292 -12.56 12.07 21.02
CA TYR A 292 -13.12 10.82 21.54
C TYR A 292 -14.44 11.10 22.28
N ALA A 293 -15.43 10.25 22.04
CA ALA A 293 -16.79 10.44 22.51
C ALA A 293 -16.88 10.41 24.03
N ASN A 294 -17.60 11.38 24.61
CA ASN A 294 -17.84 11.41 26.05
C ASN A 294 -19.09 10.65 26.48
N ASN A 295 -19.89 10.11 25.57
CA ASN A 295 -21.10 9.38 25.88
C ASN A 295 -21.09 8.00 25.19
N ARG A 296 -21.63 6.99 25.89
CA ARG A 296 -21.55 5.60 25.44
C ARG A 296 -22.28 5.34 24.13
N SER A 297 -23.42 6.01 23.90
CA SER A 297 -24.22 5.79 22.69
C SER A 297 -23.47 6.23 21.44
N GLN A 298 -22.80 7.38 21.49
CA GLN A 298 -21.99 7.88 20.38
C GLN A 298 -20.69 7.09 20.23
N ALA A 299 -20.01 6.78 21.33
CA ALA A 299 -18.79 5.96 21.31
C ALA A 299 -19.03 4.60 20.62
N LEU A 300 -20.24 4.06 20.74
CA LEU A 300 -20.67 2.78 20.19
C LEU A 300 -21.75 2.97 19.12
N CYS A 301 -21.61 4.01 18.27
CA CYS A 301 -22.65 4.44 17.33
C CYS A 301 -23.23 3.31 16.46
N ASN A 302 -22.45 2.25 16.20
CA ASN A 302 -22.93 1.04 15.54
C ASN A 302 -22.66 -0.27 16.29
N GLY A 303 -21.96 -0.26 17.44
CA GLY A 303 -21.71 -1.47 18.22
C GLY A 303 -20.39 -1.46 18.99
N GLY A 304 -19.99 -2.64 19.47
CA GLY A 304 -18.80 -2.85 20.29
C GLY A 304 -19.01 -2.62 21.79
N SER A 305 -17.92 -2.46 22.53
CA SER A 305 -17.96 -2.22 23.97
C SER A 305 -16.89 -1.22 24.40
N SER A 306 -17.18 -0.45 25.44
CA SER A 306 -16.22 0.50 26.01
C SER A 306 -16.50 0.71 27.50
N THR A 307 -15.42 0.80 28.29
CA THR A 307 -15.46 1.03 29.74
C THR A 307 -15.54 2.52 30.09
N GLY A 308 -15.03 3.40 29.22
CA GLY A 308 -14.99 4.84 29.42
C GLY A 308 -14.53 5.58 28.16
N PRO A 309 -14.57 6.92 28.14
CA PRO A 309 -14.07 7.73 27.03
C PRO A 309 -12.58 7.47 26.75
N HIS A 310 -12.28 6.98 25.56
CA HIS A 310 -10.94 6.80 25.02
C HIS A 310 -11.02 6.77 23.49
N GLN A 311 -9.88 6.93 22.84
CA GLN A 311 -9.74 6.64 21.43
C GLN A 311 -9.16 5.23 21.28
N HIS A 312 -9.79 4.43 20.44
CA HIS A 312 -9.24 3.14 20.00
C HIS A 312 -8.54 3.35 18.66
N PHE A 313 -7.23 3.15 18.63
CA PHE A 313 -6.37 3.38 17.47
C PHE A 313 -5.86 2.05 16.93
N SER A 314 -5.88 1.85 15.60
CA SER A 314 -5.29 0.67 14.97
C SER A 314 -4.47 1.00 13.74
N VAL A 315 -3.53 0.12 13.40
CA VAL A 315 -2.77 0.17 12.13
C VAL A 315 -3.26 -0.91 11.19
N LYS A 316 -3.32 -0.57 9.91
CA LYS A 316 -3.69 -1.46 8.80
C LYS A 316 -2.66 -1.37 7.68
N TYR A 317 -2.53 -2.46 6.92
CA TYR A 317 -1.78 -2.55 5.67
C TYR A 317 -2.67 -3.18 4.60
N ASP A 318 -2.87 -2.48 3.47
CA ASP A 318 -3.74 -2.88 2.37
C ASP A 318 -5.16 -3.30 2.83
N GLY A 319 -5.72 -2.53 3.78
CA GLY A 319 -7.07 -2.72 4.32
C GLY A 319 -7.19 -3.77 5.44
N SER A 320 -6.13 -4.56 5.68
CA SER A 320 -6.09 -5.60 6.73
C SER A 320 -5.37 -5.10 7.98
N PHE A 321 -5.84 -5.49 9.18
CA PHE A 321 -5.24 -5.07 10.45
C PHE A 321 -3.83 -5.61 10.61
N TYR A 322 -2.87 -4.72 10.86
CA TYR A 322 -1.46 -5.06 10.92
C TYR A 322 -0.99 -5.23 12.37
N HIS A 323 -0.04 -6.14 12.62
CA HIS A 323 0.47 -6.39 13.97
C HIS A 323 1.41 -5.26 14.42
N LEU A 324 1.22 -4.71 15.62
CA LEU A 324 1.97 -3.52 16.06
C LEU A 324 3.42 -3.79 16.48
N ASP A 325 3.86 -5.04 16.62
CA ASP A 325 5.22 -5.33 17.10
C ASP A 325 6.26 -4.75 16.12
N GLY A 326 7.17 -3.93 16.64
CA GLY A 326 8.18 -3.24 15.85
C GLY A 326 7.75 -1.92 15.22
N VAL A 327 6.46 -1.59 15.17
CA VAL A 327 5.95 -0.33 14.62
C VAL A 327 6.40 0.85 15.49
N TYR A 328 6.76 1.97 14.85
CA TYR A 328 7.09 3.22 15.53
C TYR A 328 5.92 4.20 15.51
N LEU A 329 5.67 4.84 16.66
CA LEU A 329 4.72 5.96 16.81
C LEU A 329 5.47 7.12 17.45
N SER A 330 5.71 8.22 16.73
CA SER A 330 6.52 9.36 17.23
C SER A 330 7.90 8.91 17.76
N GLY A 331 8.54 7.94 17.11
CA GLY A 331 9.82 7.35 17.54
C GLY A 331 9.72 6.40 18.74
N TYR A 332 8.52 6.09 19.23
CA TYR A 332 8.31 5.03 20.22
C TYR A 332 8.12 3.69 19.48
N LYS A 333 9.09 2.79 19.60
CA LYS A 333 8.97 1.42 19.09
C LYS A 333 8.04 0.61 19.98
N VAL A 334 7.02 0.00 19.40
CA VAL A 334 6.06 -0.84 20.11
C VAL A 334 6.61 -2.26 20.25
N LYS A 335 6.60 -2.80 21.47
CA LYS A 335 6.68 -4.24 21.72
C LYS A 335 5.31 -4.71 22.20
N THR A 336 4.65 -5.57 21.43
CA THR A 336 3.33 -6.10 21.79
C THR A 336 3.44 -7.14 22.91
N GLY A 337 2.35 -7.27 23.67
CA GLY A 337 2.21 -8.32 24.68
C GLY A 337 1.92 -9.70 24.07
N ARG A 338 1.54 -10.65 24.93
CA ARG A 338 1.31 -12.05 24.52
C ARG A 338 -0.11 -12.31 23.99
N TYR A 339 -1.06 -11.47 24.38
CA TYR A 339 -2.48 -11.58 24.07
C TYR A 339 -3.12 -10.21 24.23
N SER A 340 -4.38 -10.06 23.80
CA SER A 340 -5.09 -8.78 23.88
C SER A 340 -5.10 -8.20 25.28
N TYR A 341 -4.71 -6.92 25.39
CA TYR A 341 -4.65 -6.12 26.62
C TYR A 341 -3.63 -6.59 27.66
N ASP A 342 -2.62 -7.41 27.30
CA ASP A 342 -1.54 -7.75 28.23
C ASP A 342 -0.76 -6.48 28.62
N SER A 343 -0.95 -6.04 29.86
CA SER A 343 -0.37 -4.82 30.41
C SER A 343 0.88 -5.08 31.26
N ASN A 344 1.37 -6.33 31.30
CA ASN A 344 2.56 -6.65 32.07
C ASN A 344 3.79 -6.10 31.37
N CYS A 345 4.50 -5.18 32.04
CA CYS A 345 5.62 -4.48 31.43
C CYS A 345 6.83 -5.38 31.09
N ASN A 346 6.85 -6.64 31.53
CA ASN A 346 7.85 -7.61 31.06
C ASN A 346 7.57 -8.14 29.64
N TYR A 347 6.37 -7.94 29.11
CA TYR A 347 5.94 -8.44 27.80
C TYR A 347 5.49 -7.32 26.87
N PHE A 348 4.74 -6.33 27.39
CA PHE A 348 4.28 -5.19 26.61
C PHE A 348 4.94 -3.90 27.07
N TRP A 349 5.56 -3.15 26.15
CA TRP A 349 6.09 -1.82 26.42
C TRP A 349 6.29 -1.04 25.13
N MET A 350 6.45 0.28 25.26
CA MET A 350 7.03 1.10 24.22
C MET A 350 8.46 1.49 24.60
N SER A 351 9.36 1.62 23.63
CA SER A 351 10.74 2.06 23.87
C SER A 351 11.14 3.21 22.99
N LYS A 352 11.84 4.19 23.58
CA LYS A 352 12.39 5.36 22.88
C LYS A 352 13.66 5.84 23.57
N ASN A 353 14.72 6.12 22.80
CA ASN A 353 16.00 6.62 23.32
C ASN A 353 16.56 5.79 24.49
N GLY A 354 16.51 4.45 24.38
CA GLY A 354 16.94 3.52 25.43
C GLY A 354 16.04 3.44 26.68
N SER A 355 14.97 4.25 26.74
CA SER A 355 13.99 4.25 27.84
C SER A 355 12.80 3.36 27.52
N LYS A 356 12.24 2.74 28.56
CA LYS A 356 11.09 1.83 28.50
C LYS A 356 9.86 2.47 29.14
N TYR A 357 8.72 2.40 28.46
CA TYR A 357 7.43 2.98 28.84
C TYR A 357 6.39 1.87 28.97
N CYS A 358 5.79 1.74 30.15
CA CYS A 358 4.74 0.79 30.50
C CYS A 358 3.36 1.47 30.47
N THR A 359 2.27 0.72 30.56
CA THR A 359 0.88 1.26 30.61
C THR A 359 0.59 2.16 31.81
N SER A 360 1.43 2.16 32.85
CA SER A 360 1.37 3.11 33.97
C SER A 360 1.97 4.48 33.65
N ASN A 361 2.68 4.63 32.52
CA ASN A 361 3.26 5.87 32.05
C ASN A 361 2.29 6.64 31.14
N LYS A 362 2.51 7.94 31.01
CA LYS A 362 2.03 8.72 29.88
C LYS A 362 3.08 8.74 28.77
N LEU A 363 2.63 8.83 27.52
CA LEU A 363 3.48 9.06 26.35
C LEU A 363 3.34 10.51 25.92
N TYR A 364 4.47 11.20 25.80
CA TYR A 364 4.53 12.53 25.18
C TYR A 364 4.47 12.37 23.67
N ASN A 365 3.70 13.19 22.97
CA ASN A 365 3.75 13.27 21.52
C ASN A 365 4.65 14.42 21.04
N PRO A 366 5.93 14.14 20.68
CA PRO A 366 6.79 15.14 20.05
C PRO A 366 6.51 15.35 18.55
N GLY A 367 5.50 14.67 18.00
CA GLY A 367 5.41 14.39 16.58
C GLY A 367 6.41 13.31 16.18
N THR A 368 6.47 13.00 14.90
CA THR A 368 7.68 12.41 14.33
C THR A 368 8.67 13.56 14.08
N SER A 369 9.98 13.30 14.07
CA SER A 369 10.96 14.27 13.57
C SER A 369 10.67 14.51 12.09
N ASP A 370 9.79 15.48 11.88
CA ASP A 370 9.17 16.01 10.67
C ASP A 370 8.87 15.06 9.49
N PRO A 371 7.58 14.76 9.23
CA PRO A 371 7.10 14.26 7.94
C PRO A 371 6.69 15.38 6.96
N GLY A 372 7.12 16.61 7.22
CA GLY A 372 6.51 17.82 6.70
C GLY A 372 7.34 18.67 5.75
N THR A 373 8.53 18.24 5.31
CA THR A 373 8.84 18.41 3.89
C THR A 373 8.87 17.03 3.25
N PRO A 374 7.86 16.63 2.45
CA PRO A 374 8.10 15.61 1.45
C PRO A 374 9.40 15.96 0.71
N ASP A 375 10.24 14.96 0.45
CA ASP A 375 11.44 15.19 -0.37
C ASP A 375 10.95 15.80 -1.68
N VAL A 376 11.31 17.06 -1.91
CA VAL A 376 10.95 17.70 -3.16
C VAL A 376 11.82 17.06 -4.23
N GLU A 377 11.20 16.28 -5.10
CA GLU A 377 11.89 15.65 -6.22
C GLU A 377 12.47 16.74 -7.13
N LEU A 378 13.79 16.69 -7.28
CA LEU A 378 14.55 17.57 -8.14
C LEU A 378 14.68 16.95 -9.51
N GLN A 379 14.70 17.80 -10.53
CA GLN A 379 15.12 17.46 -11.88
C GLN A 379 16.56 17.91 -12.11
N ASN A 380 17.23 17.24 -13.03
CA ASN A 380 18.57 17.63 -13.45
C ASN A 380 18.56 19.07 -14.01
N GLY A 381 19.35 19.96 -13.39
CA GLY A 381 19.44 21.37 -13.80
C GLY A 381 18.54 22.32 -13.02
N ASP A 382 17.79 21.84 -12.03
CA ASP A 382 16.89 22.68 -11.24
C ASP A 382 17.58 23.83 -10.53
N VAL A 383 16.86 24.96 -10.47
CA VAL A 383 17.27 26.18 -9.77
C VAL A 383 16.12 26.70 -8.91
N ILE A 384 16.23 26.50 -7.60
CA ILE A 384 15.26 26.95 -6.61
C ILE A 384 15.74 28.28 -6.03
N ARG A 385 14.91 29.32 -6.14
CA ARG A 385 15.25 30.69 -5.71
C ARG A 385 14.44 31.09 -4.50
N ASP A 386 14.87 32.19 -3.89
CA ASP A 386 14.15 32.89 -2.81
C ASP A 386 13.82 31.97 -1.63
N LEU A 387 14.73 31.06 -1.30
CA LEU A 387 14.59 30.19 -0.14
C LEU A 387 14.76 31.01 1.14
N ASN A 388 13.81 30.82 2.05
CA ASN A 388 13.81 31.39 3.40
C ASN A 388 13.42 30.29 4.40
N ALA A 389 13.98 30.37 5.61
CA ALA A 389 13.58 29.53 6.74
C ALA A 389 14.10 30.13 8.07
N ASP A 390 13.48 29.74 9.18
CA ASP A 390 13.86 30.15 10.53
C ASP A 390 14.85 29.13 11.14
N GLN A 391 15.60 29.55 12.16
CA GLN A 391 16.60 28.70 12.82
C GLN A 391 16.03 27.35 13.25
N GLY A 392 16.71 26.28 12.85
CA GLY A 392 16.35 24.90 13.14
C GLY A 392 15.48 24.23 12.07
N ASP A 393 14.95 24.97 11.11
CA ASP A 393 14.20 24.42 10.00
C ASP A 393 15.08 23.53 9.10
N MET A 394 14.50 22.47 8.56
CA MET A 394 15.14 21.58 7.61
C MET A 394 14.26 21.42 6.37
N LYS A 395 14.86 21.51 5.18
CA LYS A 395 14.19 21.20 3.91
C LYS A 395 14.90 20.04 3.23
N TYR A 396 14.13 19.11 2.69
CA TYR A 396 14.67 17.93 2.06
C TYR A 396 14.30 17.85 0.58
N TYR A 397 15.26 17.37 -0.21
CA TYR A 397 15.18 17.19 -1.65
C TYR A 397 15.77 15.85 -2.02
N VAL A 398 15.34 15.30 -3.16
CA VAL A 398 15.92 14.08 -3.73
C VAL A 398 16.17 14.27 -5.22
N LEU A 399 17.35 13.88 -5.69
CA LEU A 399 17.70 13.84 -7.11
C LEU A 399 18.09 12.42 -7.50
N ALA A 400 17.35 11.80 -8.42
CA ALA A 400 17.74 10.55 -9.04
C ALA A 400 18.91 10.80 -10.02
N VAL A 401 20.05 10.15 -9.78
CA VAL A 401 21.24 10.27 -10.64
C VAL A 401 21.47 8.96 -11.38
N PRO A 402 21.38 8.95 -12.73
CA PRO A 402 21.66 7.76 -13.53
C PRO A 402 23.12 7.29 -13.41
N VAL A 403 23.35 5.98 -13.51
CA VAL A 403 24.69 5.41 -13.71
C VAL A 403 25.31 6.01 -14.99
N GLY A 404 26.59 6.38 -14.94
CA GLY A 404 27.30 6.98 -16.08
C GLY A 404 27.20 8.51 -16.17
N SER A 405 26.44 9.14 -15.27
CA SER A 405 26.44 10.60 -15.10
C SER A 405 27.83 11.12 -14.69
N ARG A 406 28.11 12.37 -15.01
CA ARG A 406 29.37 13.07 -14.73
C ARG A 406 29.08 14.44 -14.14
N ASN A 407 30.03 15.00 -13.41
CA ASN A 407 29.98 16.37 -12.91
C ASN A 407 28.68 16.72 -12.15
N LEU A 408 28.23 15.81 -11.27
CA LEU A 408 27.09 16.09 -10.38
C LEU A 408 27.49 17.18 -9.39
N SER A 409 26.63 18.17 -9.22
CA SER A 409 26.84 19.26 -8.28
C SER A 409 25.53 19.70 -7.63
N PHE A 410 25.60 19.92 -6.33
CA PHE A 410 24.62 20.63 -5.52
C PHE A 410 25.28 21.90 -5.01
N GLY A 411 24.65 23.05 -5.15
CA GLY A 411 25.25 24.31 -4.76
C GLY A 411 24.23 25.32 -4.28
N ILE A 412 24.56 26.04 -3.21
CA ILE A 412 23.80 27.18 -2.72
C ILE A 412 24.58 28.48 -2.98
N SER A 413 23.86 29.57 -3.19
CA SER A 413 24.45 30.89 -3.46
C SER A 413 23.46 32.01 -3.11
N GLY A 414 23.99 33.21 -2.86
CA GLY A 414 23.19 34.42 -2.61
C GLY A 414 22.60 34.51 -1.20
N GLY A 415 21.66 35.43 -0.98
CA GLY A 415 20.92 35.58 0.28
C GLY A 415 21.74 36.04 1.50
N SER A 416 21.14 35.87 2.68
CA SER A 416 21.70 36.17 4.00
C SER A 416 21.29 35.10 5.02
N GLY A 417 21.99 35.00 6.16
CA GLY A 417 21.75 33.99 7.20
C GLY A 417 22.85 32.93 7.25
N ASP A 418 22.55 31.76 7.80
CA ASP A 418 23.45 30.59 7.83
C ASP A 418 22.65 29.32 7.52
N MET A 419 22.87 28.78 6.32
CA MET A 419 22.22 27.58 5.83
C MET A 419 23.30 26.54 5.52
N ASP A 420 23.24 25.39 6.19
CA ASP A 420 24.15 24.28 5.99
C ASP A 420 23.55 23.25 5.02
N MET A 421 24.32 22.84 4.01
CA MET A 421 23.92 21.76 3.10
C MET A 421 24.51 20.41 3.52
N TYR A 422 23.69 19.38 3.51
CA TYR A 422 24.10 17.98 3.71
C TYR A 422 23.59 17.16 2.55
N VAL A 423 24.45 16.33 1.96
CA VAL A 423 24.13 15.44 0.85
C VAL A 423 24.55 14.03 1.22
N ASP A 424 23.69 13.06 0.94
CA ASP A 424 23.95 11.65 1.17
C ASP A 424 23.31 10.81 0.05
N ARG A 425 24.00 9.75 -0.36
CA ARG A 425 23.53 8.86 -1.43
C ARG A 425 22.79 7.67 -0.84
N ASN A 426 21.59 7.43 -1.37
CA ASN A 426 20.65 6.38 -1.02
C ASN A 426 20.05 6.46 0.40
N ASN A 427 20.41 7.47 1.19
CA ASN A 427 19.85 7.70 2.53
C ASN A 427 19.55 9.18 2.73
N ARG A 428 18.55 9.50 3.56
CA ARG A 428 18.28 10.88 3.98
C ARG A 428 19.37 11.34 4.96
N PRO A 429 20.10 12.44 4.68
CA PRO A 429 21.18 12.90 5.54
C PRO A 429 20.68 13.26 6.93
N THR A 430 21.53 13.03 7.94
CA THR A 430 21.33 13.56 9.29
C THR A 430 22.44 14.55 9.64
N LEU A 431 22.30 15.26 10.76
CA LEU A 431 23.37 16.14 11.24
C LEU A 431 24.69 15.40 11.57
N ASN A 432 24.64 14.06 11.70
CA ASN A 432 25.78 13.22 12.08
C ASN A 432 26.17 12.19 11.02
N ASP A 433 25.40 12.05 9.93
CA ASP A 433 25.59 11.03 8.91
C ASP A 433 25.27 11.63 7.53
N TYR A 434 26.29 11.73 6.69
CA TYR A 434 26.25 12.38 5.38
C TYR A 434 27.51 12.05 4.57
N ASP A 435 27.38 12.01 3.24
CA ASP A 435 28.51 11.87 2.32
C ASP A 435 29.25 13.19 2.13
N CYS A 436 28.51 14.30 2.08
CA CYS A 436 29.06 15.63 1.86
C CYS A 436 28.35 16.68 2.70
N ARG A 437 29.16 17.46 3.44
CA ARG A 437 28.77 18.69 4.11
C ARG A 437 29.87 19.72 3.90
N PRO A 438 29.63 20.82 3.20
CA PRO A 438 30.61 21.90 3.10
C PRO A 438 30.84 22.53 4.48
N TYR A 439 32.08 22.91 4.80
CA TYR A 439 32.43 23.58 6.07
C TYR A 439 32.81 25.02 5.79
N LYS A 440 31.89 25.83 5.26
CA LYS A 440 32.17 27.23 4.95
C LYS A 440 31.22 28.14 5.70
N THR A 441 31.75 29.17 6.35
CA THR A 441 30.95 30.21 7.02
C THR A 441 30.43 31.26 6.01
N THR A 442 30.22 30.88 4.75
CA THR A 442 29.86 31.77 3.65
C THR A 442 28.67 31.18 2.90
N GLN A 443 27.79 32.04 2.38
CA GLN A 443 26.56 31.65 1.65
C GLN A 443 26.78 30.93 0.30
N GLU A 444 28.00 30.50 0.03
CA GLU A 444 28.37 29.75 -1.17
C GLU A 444 28.97 28.41 -0.76
N GLU A 445 28.10 27.40 -0.74
CA GLU A 445 28.47 26.03 -0.44
C GLU A 445 28.22 25.13 -1.65
N THR A 446 29.05 24.10 -1.80
CA THR A 446 28.93 23.18 -2.94
C THR A 446 29.38 21.78 -2.55
N CYS A 447 28.57 20.79 -2.92
CA CYS A 447 28.92 19.37 -2.94
C CYS A 447 29.02 18.93 -4.40
N SER A 448 30.19 18.44 -4.82
CA SER A 448 30.44 18.05 -6.21
C SER A 448 31.05 16.66 -6.30
N TYR A 449 30.62 15.91 -7.31
CA TYR A 449 31.05 14.56 -7.63
C TYR A 449 31.42 14.51 -9.12
N ALA A 450 32.70 14.38 -9.45
CA ALA A 450 33.14 14.36 -10.85
C ALA A 450 32.62 13.12 -11.61
N THR A 451 32.58 11.98 -10.91
CA THR A 451 32.06 10.70 -11.39
C THR A 451 31.07 10.17 -10.34
N PRO A 452 29.85 10.71 -10.25
CA PRO A 452 28.84 10.22 -9.33
C PRO A 452 28.53 8.74 -9.61
N GLN A 453 28.26 7.99 -8.54
CA GLN A 453 27.66 6.67 -8.69
C GLN A 453 26.18 6.85 -9.01
N GLY A 454 25.57 5.89 -9.70
CA GLY A 454 24.12 5.89 -9.83
C GLY A 454 23.45 5.70 -8.46
N GLY A 455 22.24 6.26 -8.33
CA GLY A 455 21.44 6.18 -7.12
C GLY A 455 20.73 7.50 -6.83
N ASP A 456 19.98 7.53 -5.74
CA ASP A 456 19.27 8.73 -5.29
C ASP A 456 20.19 9.53 -4.38
N TYR A 457 20.31 10.82 -4.66
CA TYR A 457 21.06 11.75 -3.83
C TYR A 457 20.07 12.61 -3.05
N TYR A 458 20.02 12.41 -1.74
CA TYR A 458 19.18 13.17 -0.83
C TYR A 458 19.95 14.38 -0.32
N VAL A 459 19.28 15.53 -0.29
CA VAL A 459 19.85 16.80 0.15
C VAL A 459 19.01 17.35 1.29
N MET A 460 19.65 17.66 2.41
CA MET A 460 19.07 18.41 3.52
C MET A 460 19.67 19.81 3.54
N LEU A 461 18.81 20.83 3.47
CA LEU A 461 19.15 22.22 3.74
C LEU A 461 18.71 22.55 5.17
N HIS A 462 19.67 22.77 6.06
CA HIS A 462 19.43 23.04 7.48
C HIS A 462 19.69 24.51 7.81
N ALA A 463 18.69 25.19 8.38
CA ALA A 463 18.82 26.57 8.86
C ALA A 463 19.60 26.61 10.19
N PHE A 464 20.92 26.68 10.14
CA PHE A 464 21.72 26.86 11.37
C PHE A 464 21.38 28.17 12.10
N SER A 465 21.05 29.22 11.32
CA SER A 465 20.34 30.41 11.75
C SER A 465 19.32 30.86 10.69
N ASP A 466 18.41 31.77 11.03
CA ASP A 466 17.44 32.32 10.08
C ASP A 466 18.12 32.74 8.77
N TYR A 467 17.58 32.30 7.62
CA TYR A 467 18.11 32.66 6.31
C TYR A 467 17.02 33.18 5.37
N SER A 468 17.44 34.01 4.43
CA SER A 468 16.55 34.60 3.43
C SER A 468 17.23 34.81 2.09
N GLY A 469 16.48 34.61 1.00
CA GLY A 469 16.93 34.88 -0.37
C GLY A 469 17.99 33.91 -0.90
N ILE A 470 18.11 32.70 -0.34
CA ILE A 470 19.07 31.69 -0.80
C ILE A 470 18.62 31.10 -2.14
N THR A 471 19.58 30.86 -3.05
CA THR A 471 19.38 30.13 -4.30
C THR A 471 20.09 28.79 -4.25
N PHE A 472 19.34 27.70 -4.40
CA PHE A 472 19.85 26.33 -4.50
C PHE A 472 19.82 25.84 -5.95
N LYS A 473 20.90 25.22 -6.40
CA LYS A 473 21.11 24.70 -7.76
C LYS A 473 21.57 23.27 -7.72
N VAL A 474 21.11 22.48 -8.68
CA VAL A 474 21.50 21.10 -8.85
C VAL A 474 21.73 20.77 -10.33
N GLY A 475 22.66 19.88 -10.62
CA GLY A 475 22.76 19.31 -11.96
C GLY A 475 23.91 18.33 -12.14
N TYR A 476 23.81 17.52 -13.19
CA TYR A 476 24.83 16.59 -13.68
C TYR A 476 24.84 16.57 -15.21
N GLU A 477 25.95 16.17 -15.79
CA GLU A 477 26.06 15.84 -17.21
C GLU A 477 25.69 14.37 -17.43
N TYR A 478 24.79 14.10 -18.36
CA TYR A 478 24.39 12.75 -18.74
C TYR A 478 24.18 12.67 -20.26
N ASP A 479 24.60 11.55 -20.83
CA ASP A 479 24.67 11.33 -22.27
C ASP A 479 23.87 10.05 -22.64
N PRO A 480 22.59 10.19 -23.03
CA PRO A 480 21.72 9.05 -23.36
C PRO A 480 22.21 8.24 -24.57
N GLU A 481 23.01 8.82 -25.47
CA GLU A 481 23.56 8.13 -26.66
C GLU A 481 24.62 7.08 -26.28
N LYS A 482 24.99 7.00 -24.99
CA LYS A 482 25.86 5.95 -24.45
C LYS A 482 25.10 4.81 -23.79
N ASN A 483 23.78 4.86 -23.73
CA ASN A 483 22.99 3.72 -23.25
C ASN A 483 23.18 2.54 -24.22
N PRO A 484 23.29 1.29 -23.74
CA PRO A 484 23.42 0.15 -24.63
C PRO A 484 22.24 0.01 -25.61
N GLU A 485 22.56 -0.22 -26.89
CA GLU A 485 21.57 -0.49 -27.95
C GLU A 485 21.11 -1.97 -27.89
N LEU A 486 19.80 -2.19 -27.86
CA LEU A 486 19.17 -3.49 -28.06
C LEU A 486 19.05 -3.75 -29.57
N VAL A 487 19.83 -4.72 -30.05
CA VAL A 487 19.80 -5.13 -31.45
C VAL A 487 18.58 -6.02 -31.70
N ASN A 488 17.85 -5.77 -32.79
CA ASN A 488 16.63 -6.52 -33.17
C ASN A 488 16.86 -8.05 -33.12
N GLY A 489 16.10 -8.75 -32.28
CA GLY A 489 16.13 -10.20 -32.11
C GLY A 489 17.27 -10.74 -31.25
N GLN A 490 18.12 -9.88 -30.68
CA GLN A 490 19.17 -10.28 -29.74
C GLN A 490 18.72 -10.18 -28.29
N VAL A 491 19.33 -11.01 -27.45
CA VAL A 491 19.09 -11.06 -26.00
C VAL A 491 20.31 -10.49 -25.30
N GLU A 492 20.07 -9.58 -24.35
CA GLU A 492 21.03 -9.07 -23.39
C GLU A 492 20.88 -9.86 -22.08
N PRO A 493 21.80 -10.80 -21.78
CA PRO A 493 21.65 -11.74 -20.66
C PRO A 493 22.27 -11.24 -19.35
N ASP A 494 22.06 -12.00 -18.28
CA ASP A 494 22.77 -11.90 -16.99
C ASP A 494 22.74 -10.51 -16.32
N LEU A 495 21.66 -9.76 -16.53
CA LEU A 495 21.48 -8.43 -15.97
C LEU A 495 21.19 -8.48 -14.47
N SER A 496 21.72 -7.52 -13.73
CA SER A 496 21.52 -7.38 -12.28
C SER A 496 21.58 -5.93 -11.83
N ALA A 497 20.82 -5.60 -10.78
CA ALA A 497 20.90 -4.30 -10.11
C ALA A 497 20.38 -4.41 -8.66
N SER A 498 20.90 -3.56 -7.77
CA SER A 498 20.33 -3.35 -6.42
C SER A 498 19.05 -2.53 -6.48
N LYS A 499 18.20 -2.66 -5.45
CA LYS A 499 16.93 -1.93 -5.28
C LYS A 499 17.06 -0.43 -5.60
N ASP A 500 16.02 0.11 -6.23
CA ASP A 500 15.80 1.48 -6.71
C ASP A 500 16.73 1.97 -7.84
N ASN A 501 17.77 1.18 -8.19
CA ASN A 501 18.62 1.50 -9.33
C ASN A 501 17.85 1.41 -10.66
N LYS A 502 18.27 2.24 -11.60
CA LYS A 502 17.70 2.31 -12.96
C LYS A 502 18.80 2.01 -13.98
N ALA A 503 18.54 1.05 -14.86
CA ALA A 503 19.34 0.79 -16.06
C ALA A 503 18.57 1.24 -17.29
N TYR A 504 19.29 1.69 -18.32
CA TYR A 504 18.68 2.29 -19.50
C TYR A 504 19.24 1.68 -20.77
N TYR A 505 18.37 1.42 -21.74
CA TYR A 505 18.67 0.87 -23.05
C TYR A 505 17.89 1.64 -24.12
N HIS A 506 18.25 1.44 -25.39
CA HIS A 506 17.43 1.95 -26.49
C HIS A 506 17.41 0.98 -27.66
N MET A 507 16.47 1.14 -28.60
CA MET A 507 16.48 0.47 -29.89
C MET A 507 15.96 1.37 -31.00
N GLU A 508 16.50 1.23 -32.19
CA GLU A 508 15.99 1.90 -33.40
C GLU A 508 14.90 1.05 -34.06
N VAL A 509 13.71 1.63 -34.25
CA VAL A 509 12.59 0.97 -34.93
C VAL A 509 12.34 1.65 -36.28
N PRO A 510 12.53 0.95 -37.41
CA PRO A 510 12.39 1.53 -38.74
C PRO A 510 10.93 1.73 -39.13
N ALA A 511 10.70 2.61 -40.11
CA ALA A 511 9.38 2.80 -40.70
C ALA A 511 8.80 1.50 -41.24
N GLY A 512 7.55 1.20 -40.88
CA GLY A 512 6.84 0.01 -41.36
C GLY A 512 7.14 -1.27 -40.59
N ALA A 513 7.90 -1.21 -39.50
CA ALA A 513 8.04 -2.33 -38.56
C ALA A 513 6.66 -2.75 -38.01
N ARG A 514 6.52 -4.04 -37.67
CA ARG A 514 5.31 -4.65 -37.13
C ARG A 514 5.66 -5.55 -35.95
N GLU A 515 4.72 -5.74 -35.05
CA GLU A 515 4.85 -6.67 -33.91
C GLU A 515 6.14 -6.43 -33.09
N LEU A 516 6.41 -5.17 -32.74
CA LEU A 516 7.50 -4.87 -31.82
C LEU A 516 7.18 -5.46 -30.45
N LYS A 517 8.07 -6.29 -29.93
CA LYS A 517 8.01 -6.91 -28.61
C LYS A 517 9.32 -6.65 -27.87
N ILE A 518 9.23 -6.00 -26.71
CA ILE A 518 10.33 -5.81 -25.76
C ILE A 518 9.99 -6.65 -24.52
N GLU A 519 10.90 -7.51 -24.08
CA GLU A 519 10.62 -8.53 -23.07
C GLU A 519 11.78 -8.72 -22.09
N ILE A 520 11.45 -8.76 -20.81
CA ILE A 520 12.30 -9.28 -19.74
C ILE A 520 11.94 -10.75 -19.49
N SER A 521 12.94 -11.60 -19.28
CA SER A 521 12.73 -13.01 -18.93
C SER A 521 13.84 -13.53 -18.00
N GLY A 522 13.60 -14.66 -17.34
CA GLY A 522 14.59 -15.32 -16.47
C GLY A 522 14.85 -14.58 -15.14
N GLY A 523 15.93 -14.95 -14.46
CA GLY A 523 16.42 -14.28 -13.24
C GLY A 523 15.55 -14.43 -11.98
N GLN A 524 15.89 -13.62 -10.98
CA GLN A 524 15.25 -13.47 -9.66
C GLN A 524 15.23 -11.97 -9.27
N GLY A 525 14.39 -11.57 -8.31
CA GLY A 525 14.20 -10.17 -7.89
C GLY A 525 12.95 -9.54 -8.47
N ASP A 526 12.93 -8.21 -8.60
CA ASP A 526 11.84 -7.45 -9.25
C ASP A 526 12.40 -6.29 -10.10
N SER A 527 12.27 -6.41 -11.43
CA SER A 527 12.68 -5.36 -12.38
C SER A 527 11.48 -4.88 -13.18
N ASP A 528 11.00 -3.69 -12.87
CA ASP A 528 9.96 -3.00 -13.63
C ASP A 528 10.54 -2.43 -14.94
N MET A 529 9.86 -2.66 -16.07
CA MET A 529 10.19 -2.09 -17.37
C MET A 529 9.31 -0.90 -17.70
N TYR A 530 9.95 0.18 -18.16
CA TYR A 530 9.27 1.35 -18.72
C TYR A 530 9.81 1.59 -20.11
N VAL A 531 8.93 1.79 -21.08
CA VAL A 531 9.29 2.04 -22.48
C VAL A 531 8.66 3.33 -22.94
N SER A 532 9.37 4.13 -23.73
CA SER A 532 8.82 5.28 -24.45
C SER A 532 9.44 5.47 -25.82
N ALA A 533 8.65 5.91 -26.78
CA ALA A 533 9.10 6.28 -28.11
C ALA A 533 9.59 7.74 -28.12
N ASN A 534 10.75 7.97 -28.71
CA ASN A 534 11.39 9.27 -28.97
C ASN A 534 11.66 10.14 -27.74
N LYS A 535 11.56 9.57 -26.52
CA LYS A 535 11.86 10.22 -25.24
C LYS A 535 12.25 9.16 -24.21
N GLN A 536 13.04 9.56 -23.23
CA GLN A 536 13.37 8.70 -22.10
C GLN A 536 12.14 8.53 -21.18
N PRO A 537 11.74 7.30 -20.81
CA PRO A 537 10.73 7.08 -19.80
C PRO A 537 11.21 7.53 -18.41
N THR A 538 10.27 7.94 -17.57
CA THR A 538 10.46 8.23 -16.13
C THR A 538 9.48 7.39 -15.32
N LEU A 539 9.62 7.40 -13.99
CA LEU A 539 8.66 6.75 -13.09
C LEU A 539 7.26 7.38 -13.10
N ASN A 540 7.08 8.54 -13.76
CA ASN A 540 5.83 9.30 -13.85
C ASN A 540 5.35 9.53 -15.30
N SER A 541 6.14 9.12 -16.31
CA SER A 541 5.82 9.29 -17.74
C SER A 541 6.45 8.17 -18.57
N TRP A 542 5.61 7.32 -19.14
CA TRP A 542 5.98 6.21 -20.02
C TRP A 542 4.89 5.96 -21.07
N ASP A 543 5.20 5.23 -22.14
CA ASP A 543 4.22 4.80 -23.15
C ASP A 543 3.78 3.34 -22.89
N CYS A 544 4.68 2.50 -22.36
CA CYS A 544 4.35 1.16 -21.88
C CYS A 544 5.07 0.84 -20.57
N ARG A 545 4.32 0.27 -19.62
CA ARG A 545 4.80 -0.28 -18.35
C ARG A 545 3.99 -1.55 -18.04
N PRO A 546 4.58 -2.75 -18.13
CA PRO A 546 3.89 -3.99 -17.78
C PRO A 546 3.63 -4.01 -16.27
N TYR A 547 2.38 -4.18 -15.83
CA TYR A 547 2.04 -4.31 -14.40
C TYR A 547 2.14 -5.77 -13.97
N LYS A 548 3.36 -6.31 -13.88
CA LYS A 548 3.57 -7.71 -13.50
C LYS A 548 4.48 -7.78 -12.29
N THR A 549 4.13 -8.65 -11.34
CA THR A 549 4.92 -8.93 -10.13
C THR A 549 5.89 -10.10 -10.34
N THR A 550 6.26 -10.35 -11.59
CA THR A 550 7.14 -11.47 -11.98
C THR A 550 8.22 -10.92 -12.90
N GLN A 551 9.37 -11.59 -12.98
CA GLN A 551 10.48 -11.23 -13.87
C GLN A 551 10.18 -11.34 -15.38
N GLN A 552 8.92 -11.54 -15.75
CA GLN A 552 8.45 -11.67 -17.13
C GLN A 552 7.63 -10.46 -17.53
N GLU A 553 8.31 -9.41 -17.95
CA GLU A 553 7.70 -8.18 -18.42
C GLU A 553 7.66 -8.13 -19.94
N VAL A 554 6.56 -7.65 -20.52
CA VAL A 554 6.44 -7.55 -21.99
C VAL A 554 5.72 -6.27 -22.37
N CYS A 555 6.35 -5.48 -23.23
CA CYS A 555 5.73 -4.39 -23.98
C CYS A 555 5.58 -4.80 -25.45
N SER A 556 4.34 -4.77 -25.96
CA SER A 556 4.02 -5.16 -27.33
C SER A 556 3.33 -4.03 -28.09
N TYR A 557 3.72 -3.85 -29.35
CA TYR A 557 3.16 -2.87 -30.28
C TYR A 557 2.90 -3.54 -31.62
N ASP A 558 1.64 -3.65 -32.05
CA ASP A 558 1.30 -4.27 -33.34
C ASP A 558 1.82 -3.44 -34.53
N GLU A 559 1.73 -2.11 -34.41
CA GLU A 559 2.21 -1.12 -35.38
C GLU A 559 3.05 -0.05 -34.66
N PRO A 560 4.33 -0.31 -34.33
CA PRO A 560 5.18 0.68 -33.69
C PRO A 560 5.42 1.90 -34.61
N GLU A 561 5.54 3.09 -34.01
CA GLU A 561 5.97 4.29 -34.72
C GLU A 561 7.44 4.16 -35.15
N GLN A 562 7.83 4.84 -36.23
CA GLN A 562 9.25 4.97 -36.55
C GLN A 562 9.94 5.84 -35.49
N GLY A 563 11.08 5.39 -34.97
CA GLY A 563 11.89 6.19 -34.06
C GLY A 563 12.69 5.36 -33.06
N THR A 564 13.29 6.06 -32.11
CA THR A 564 14.08 5.45 -31.04
C THR A 564 13.15 5.08 -29.88
N TYR A 565 13.10 3.81 -29.51
CA TYR A 565 12.41 3.36 -28.31
C TYR A 565 13.42 3.27 -27.15
N HIS A 566 13.19 4.04 -26.11
CA HIS A 566 13.98 4.04 -24.89
C HIS A 566 13.36 3.08 -23.87
N VAL A 567 14.19 2.25 -23.25
CA VAL A 567 13.80 1.28 -22.22
C VAL A 567 14.50 1.64 -20.92
N MET A 568 13.75 1.73 -19.83
CA MET A 568 14.27 1.83 -18.47
C MET A 568 13.90 0.56 -17.72
N LEU A 569 14.89 -0.11 -17.14
CA LEU A 569 14.71 -1.13 -16.13
C LEU A 569 14.87 -0.48 -14.76
N HIS A 570 13.83 -0.51 -13.94
CA HIS A 570 13.87 -0.03 -12.57
C HIS A 570 13.86 -1.23 -11.63
N ALA A 571 14.88 -1.35 -10.78
CA ALA A 571 14.96 -2.39 -9.77
C ALA A 571 13.99 -2.11 -8.62
N PHE A 572 12.69 -2.38 -8.78
CA PHE A 572 11.72 -2.22 -7.69
C PHE A 572 12.16 -2.99 -6.44
N GLU A 573 12.80 -4.15 -6.65
CA GLU A 573 13.66 -4.83 -5.70
C GLU A 573 14.99 -5.20 -6.36
N SER A 574 16.00 -5.58 -5.57
CA SER A 574 17.27 -6.05 -6.15
C SER A 574 17.03 -7.26 -7.06
N TYR A 575 17.55 -7.25 -8.29
CA TYR A 575 17.40 -8.34 -9.25
C TYR A 575 18.74 -8.88 -9.75
N SER A 576 18.74 -10.13 -10.20
CA SER A 576 19.91 -10.78 -10.82
C SER A 576 19.53 -11.87 -11.81
N GLY A 577 20.35 -12.01 -12.85
CA GLY A 577 20.22 -13.06 -13.86
C GLY A 577 19.04 -12.90 -14.82
N ILE A 578 18.44 -11.69 -14.92
CA ILE A 578 17.38 -11.43 -15.90
C ILE A 578 18.00 -11.23 -17.29
N SER A 579 17.20 -11.47 -18.33
CA SER A 579 17.55 -11.24 -19.72
C SER A 579 16.57 -10.27 -20.35
N LEU A 580 17.06 -9.23 -21.02
CA LEU A 580 16.27 -8.27 -21.76
C LEU A 580 16.40 -8.53 -23.26
N SER A 581 15.30 -8.49 -24.00
CA SER A 581 15.32 -8.64 -25.46
C SER A 581 14.31 -7.70 -26.12
N ALA A 582 14.59 -7.33 -27.36
CA ALA A 582 13.65 -6.58 -28.18
C ALA A 582 13.66 -7.12 -29.61
N SER A 583 12.47 -7.33 -30.18
CA SER A 583 12.32 -7.84 -31.55
C SER A 583 11.14 -7.23 -32.28
N TYR A 584 11.25 -7.04 -33.59
CA TYR A 584 10.17 -6.61 -34.47
C TYR A 584 10.28 -7.31 -35.84
N ASN A 585 9.15 -7.40 -36.55
CA ASN A 585 9.08 -7.87 -37.92
C ASN A 585 9.24 -6.70 -38.90
N ASP A 586 10.17 -6.82 -39.83
CA ASP A 586 10.45 -5.85 -40.89
C ASP A 586 9.73 -6.22 -42.20
N LYS A 587 8.41 -6.41 -42.17
CA LYS A 587 7.65 -6.72 -43.39
C LYS A 587 7.30 -5.48 -44.20
N LEU A 588 8.32 -4.87 -44.80
CA LEU A 588 8.32 -4.05 -46.02
C LEU A 588 9.80 -3.87 -46.39
N THR A 589 10.46 -4.80 -47.08
CA THR A 589 10.37 -4.97 -48.54
C THR A 589 11.03 -6.28 -48.95
N GLY A 590 10.47 -6.98 -49.93
CA GLY A 590 11.18 -8.01 -50.69
C GLY A 590 12.33 -7.44 -51.54
N GLN A 591 13.35 -6.88 -50.91
CA GLN A 591 14.63 -6.57 -51.54
C GLN A 591 15.76 -7.19 -50.73
N THR A 592 16.49 -8.08 -51.41
CA THR A 592 17.78 -8.61 -51.01
C THR A 592 18.73 -7.46 -50.67
N VAL A 593 19.03 -7.27 -49.38
CA VAL A 593 20.20 -6.48 -48.99
C VAL A 593 21.43 -7.33 -49.28
N VAL A 594 22.05 -7.04 -50.41
CA VAL A 594 23.37 -7.54 -50.76
C VAL A 594 24.36 -7.00 -49.72
N LEU A 595 24.93 -7.90 -48.91
CA LEU A 595 26.12 -7.62 -48.10
C LEU A 595 27.24 -7.16 -49.04
N LYS A 596 27.44 -5.84 -49.15
CA LYS A 596 28.70 -5.29 -49.66
C LYS A 596 29.76 -5.51 -48.58
N MET A 597 30.51 -6.60 -48.72
CA MET A 597 31.85 -6.61 -48.15
C MET A 597 32.75 -5.70 -49.00
N ALA A 598 33.34 -4.70 -48.35
CA ALA A 598 34.55 -4.01 -48.78
C ALA A 598 35.28 -3.61 -47.50
N ARG A 599 36.26 -4.43 -47.08
CA ARG A 599 37.71 -4.37 -47.34
C ARG A 599 38.45 -3.74 -46.16
#